data_AF-A0A1Q2D877-F1
#
_entry.id   AF-A0A1Q2D877-F1
#
_cell.length_a   1.000
_cell.length_b   1.000
_cell.length_c   1.000
_cell.angle_alpha   90.00
_cell.angle_beta   90.00
_cell.angle_gamma   90.00
#
_symmetry.space_group_name_H-M   'P 1'
#
loop_
_entity.id
_entity.type
_entity.pdbx_description
1 polymer ?
#
loop_
_entity_poly.entity_id
_entity_poly.type
_entity_poly.pdbx_seq_one_letter_code
_entity_poly.pdbx_strand_id
1 'polypeptide(L)'
;MKQQIKFSGMIVCLGVLLVGMTGCTLPPVAQSIVTKAKVAPKKQAASDNERVLGTHDLLIGYQSHIEHSHEELASYHLDVPLYNQLTEPALKYGCEVTALGMLLAYYGFDGNKNKLQQQIAKEPYQDSRGLMGNPNKGFVGDATGEKPGTGVNHGPIANLAQQVVGDNYQVVDATGQSLQVLLDKVATGHPVWVVTSIDYRLPEKEDVVKWKTAEGVLDVHLKHHAAVLTGYDQTSVYLNDAYGEKKSLIGIFFLIFIKRWEHKQFI
;
A
#
# COMPACT_ATOMS: atom_id res chain seq x y z
N MET A 1 -17.74 37.19 3.96
CA MET A 1 -16.97 36.74 2.78
C MET A 1 -16.00 35.66 3.25
N LYS A 2 -16.36 34.37 3.13
CA LYS A 2 -15.49 33.24 3.47
C LYS A 2 -15.36 32.36 2.24
N GLN A 3 -14.14 32.22 1.75
CA GLN A 3 -13.78 31.50 0.54
C GLN A 3 -14.05 30.00 0.76
N GLN A 4 -14.87 29.43 -0.11
CA GLN A 4 -15.06 27.99 -0.22
C GLN A 4 -13.82 27.38 -0.89
N ILE A 5 -13.19 26.41 -0.23
CA ILE A 5 -12.22 25.53 -0.89
C ILE A 5 -12.98 24.26 -1.27
N LYS A 6 -13.29 24.12 -2.56
CA LYS A 6 -13.75 22.88 -3.16
C LYS A 6 -12.53 21.99 -3.43
N PHE A 7 -12.51 20.76 -2.91
CA PHE A 7 -11.54 19.74 -3.34
C PHE A 7 -12.25 18.74 -4.26
N SER A 8 -12.03 18.92 -5.56
CA SER A 8 -12.14 17.84 -6.55
C SER A 8 -10.71 17.38 -6.77
N GLY A 9 -10.35 16.19 -6.29
CA GLY A 9 -8.97 15.69 -6.36
C GLY A 9 -8.92 14.18 -6.20
N MET A 10 -8.45 13.53 -7.26
CA MET A 10 -8.10 12.11 -7.36
C MET A 10 -7.01 11.78 -6.32
N ILE A 11 -7.15 10.67 -5.60
CA ILE A 11 -6.17 10.13 -4.64
C ILE A 11 -5.24 9.17 -5.42
N VAL A 12 -3.97 9.04 -5.03
CA VAL A 12 -2.79 8.62 -5.78
C VAL A 12 -1.85 7.87 -4.77
N CYS A 13 -1.34 6.66 -5.01
CA CYS A 13 -0.72 5.78 -3.98
C CYS A 13 0.51 5.10 -4.52
N LEU A 14 1.59 4.94 -3.74
CA LEU A 14 2.74 4.13 -4.17
C LEU A 14 2.47 2.65 -4.03
N GLY A 15 2.62 1.89 -5.11
CA GLY A 15 2.73 0.45 -4.97
C GLY A 15 3.23 -0.30 -6.18
N VAL A 16 3.81 -1.48 -5.95
CA VAL A 16 4.25 -2.41 -6.99
C VAL A 16 3.37 -3.66 -6.94
N LEU A 17 2.89 -4.09 -8.10
CA LEU A 17 2.00 -5.23 -8.31
C LEU A 17 2.62 -6.22 -9.29
N LEU A 18 2.33 -7.51 -9.14
CA LEU A 18 2.66 -8.56 -10.12
C LEU A 18 1.35 -9.10 -10.70
N VAL A 19 1.24 -9.20 -12.02
CA VAL A 19 0.07 -9.77 -12.71
C VAL A 19 0.55 -10.82 -13.71
N GLY A 20 0.11 -12.08 -13.57
CA GLY A 20 0.46 -13.15 -14.50
C GLY A 20 -0.21 -12.95 -15.87
N MET A 21 0.52 -13.15 -16.97
CA MET A 21 0.03 -12.87 -18.33
C MET A 21 -0.60 -14.07 -19.06
N THR A 22 -0.84 -15.20 -18.39
CA THR A 22 -1.40 -16.41 -19.02
C THR A 22 -2.59 -16.99 -18.26
N GLY A 23 -3.64 -17.33 -19.00
CA GLY A 23 -4.85 -18.11 -18.67
C GLY A 23 -5.07 -18.50 -17.21
N CYS A 24 -6.12 -17.93 -16.61
CA CYS A 24 -6.71 -18.28 -15.32
C CYS A 24 -6.57 -19.76 -14.94
N THR A 25 -5.74 -20.04 -13.94
CA THR A 25 -6.07 -20.98 -12.88
C THR A 25 -5.58 -20.42 -11.56
N LEU A 26 -6.46 -19.69 -10.86
CA LEU A 26 -6.31 -19.42 -9.42
C LEU A 26 -6.33 -20.76 -8.65
N PRO A 27 -5.64 -20.89 -7.51
CA PRO A 27 -5.84 -22.03 -6.63
C PRO A 27 -7.30 -22.08 -6.13
N PRO A 28 -7.87 -23.27 -5.89
CA PRO A 28 -9.29 -23.40 -5.59
C PRO A 28 -9.63 -22.73 -4.26
N VAL A 29 -10.47 -21.70 -4.33
CA VAL A 29 -11.19 -21.17 -3.16
C VAL A 29 -12.11 -22.28 -2.67
N ALA A 30 -11.96 -22.70 -1.41
CA ALA A 30 -12.86 -23.63 -0.78
C ALA A 30 -14.28 -23.01 -0.71
N GLN A 31 -15.18 -23.48 -1.56
CA GLN A 31 -16.58 -23.08 -1.55
C GLN A 31 -17.31 -23.83 -0.42
N SER A 32 -17.72 -23.12 0.62
CA SER A 32 -18.71 -23.63 1.57
C SER A 32 -20.10 -23.61 0.91
N ILE A 33 -20.68 -24.79 0.74
CA ILE A 33 -22.02 -25.01 0.18
C ILE A 33 -23.06 -24.54 1.21
N VAL A 34 -23.93 -23.60 0.84
CA VAL A 34 -25.15 -23.28 1.60
C VAL A 34 -26.37 -23.42 0.68
N THR A 35 -27.25 -24.37 1.03
CA THR A 35 -28.51 -24.68 0.35
C THR A 35 -29.57 -23.59 0.56
N LYS A 36 -30.23 -23.16 -0.51
CA LYS A 36 -31.34 -22.19 -0.49
C LYS A 36 -32.63 -22.78 0.11
N ALA A 37 -33.29 -22.03 0.99
CA ALA A 37 -34.72 -22.16 1.28
C ALA A 37 -35.48 -20.92 0.77
N LYS A 38 -36.72 -21.14 0.30
CA LYS A 38 -37.56 -20.21 -0.48
C LYS A 38 -38.66 -19.64 0.43
N VAL A 39 -38.86 -18.32 0.47
CA VAL A 39 -40.03 -17.69 1.10
C VAL A 39 -40.57 -16.52 0.24
N ALA A 40 -41.90 -16.42 0.17
CA ALA A 40 -42.73 -15.56 -0.69
C ALA A 40 -43.03 -14.16 -0.09
N PRO A 41 -43.59 -13.19 -0.86
CA PRO A 41 -43.67 -11.78 -0.43
C PRO A 41 -45.03 -11.37 0.17
N LYS A 42 -45.04 -10.29 0.98
CA LYS A 42 -46.25 -9.54 1.36
C LYS A 42 -46.06 -8.01 1.29
N LYS A 43 -47.14 -7.33 0.88
CA LYS A 43 -47.35 -5.89 0.63
C LYS A 43 -47.53 -5.06 1.93
N GLN A 44 -47.28 -3.73 1.91
CA GLN A 44 -48.31 -2.67 1.66
C GLN A 44 -47.97 -1.26 2.24
N ALA A 45 -48.26 -0.22 1.42
CA ALA A 45 -48.85 1.13 1.67
C ALA A 45 -48.17 2.27 2.45
N ALA A 46 -48.50 3.49 1.97
CA ALA A 46 -47.98 4.83 2.26
C ALA A 46 -48.89 5.67 3.19
N SER A 47 -48.35 6.78 3.74
CA SER A 47 -49.05 8.07 3.89
C SER A 47 -48.14 9.21 4.41
N ASP A 48 -48.39 10.41 3.90
CA ASP A 48 -47.69 11.69 4.11
C ASP A 48 -47.95 12.35 5.49
N ASN A 49 -47.01 13.21 5.96
CA ASN A 49 -47.35 14.50 6.58
C ASN A 49 -46.15 15.46 6.75
N GLU A 50 -46.32 16.72 6.34
CA GLU A 50 -45.39 17.84 6.55
C GLU A 50 -45.41 18.36 8.00
N ARG A 51 -44.25 18.81 8.51
CA ARG A 51 -44.16 19.70 9.67
C ARG A 51 -42.99 20.67 9.50
N VAL A 52 -43.32 21.94 9.35
CA VAL A 52 -42.39 23.09 9.41
C VAL A 52 -42.04 23.37 10.86
N LEU A 53 -40.75 23.43 11.22
CA LEU A 53 -40.26 24.02 12.48
C LEU A 53 -38.75 24.31 12.44
N GLY A 54 -38.41 25.59 12.70
CA GLY A 54 -37.36 25.99 13.64
C GLY A 54 -35.89 25.89 13.21
N THR A 55 -35.24 27.03 13.13
CA THR A 55 -33.78 27.20 13.02
C THR A 55 -33.03 26.55 14.19
N HIS A 56 -31.79 26.11 13.91
CA HIS A 56 -30.73 25.54 14.77
C HIS A 56 -30.51 24.01 14.65
N ASP A 57 -29.37 23.68 14.02
CA ASP A 57 -28.62 22.42 14.02
C ASP A 57 -29.17 21.13 13.39
N LEU A 58 -28.21 20.43 12.77
CA LEU A 58 -28.21 19.09 12.19
C LEU A 58 -28.81 18.96 10.78
N LEU A 59 -27.90 18.91 9.80
CA LEU A 59 -28.11 18.39 8.45
C LEU A 59 -28.69 16.96 8.51
N ILE A 60 -30.01 16.86 8.53
CA ILE A 60 -30.75 15.71 8.02
C ILE A 60 -30.73 15.85 6.49
N GLY A 61 -30.26 14.81 5.79
CA GLY A 61 -30.49 14.69 4.35
C GLY A 61 -29.37 14.10 3.51
N TYR A 62 -28.92 12.88 3.81
CA TYR A 62 -28.66 11.93 2.71
C TYR A 62 -29.39 10.63 3.03
N GLN A 63 -30.68 10.64 2.75
CA GLN A 63 -31.48 9.44 2.62
C GLN A 63 -31.82 9.32 1.13
N SER A 64 -30.93 8.67 0.38
CA SER A 64 -31.36 7.98 -0.83
C SER A 64 -31.79 6.59 -0.40
N HIS A 65 -33.01 6.23 -0.77
CA HIS A 65 -33.57 4.91 -0.55
C HIS A 65 -32.68 3.86 -1.22
N ILE A 66 -31.95 3.09 -0.41
CA ILE A 66 -31.51 1.75 -0.77
C ILE A 66 -32.23 0.83 0.20
N GLU A 67 -33.24 0.11 -0.31
CA GLU A 67 -33.74 -1.10 0.35
C GLU A 67 -32.53 -2.01 0.58
N HIS A 68 -32.09 -2.11 1.83
CA HIS A 68 -31.01 -2.99 2.23
C HIS A 68 -31.51 -4.45 2.15
N SER A 69 -31.36 -5.10 1.00
CA SER A 69 -30.95 -6.49 1.05
C SER A 69 -29.51 -6.50 1.54
N HIS A 70 -29.26 -7.06 2.72
CA HIS A 70 -27.94 -7.22 3.32
C HIS A 70 -26.90 -7.63 2.27
N GLU A 71 -26.13 -6.67 1.78
CA GLU A 71 -24.94 -6.93 0.98
C GLU A 71 -23.86 -7.30 1.99
N GLU A 72 -23.38 -8.54 1.87
CA GLU A 72 -22.33 -9.12 2.68
C GLU A 72 -21.14 -8.14 2.72
N LEU A 73 -20.76 -7.71 3.93
CA LEU A 73 -19.78 -6.66 4.16
C LEU A 73 -18.46 -7.06 3.48
N ALA A 74 -18.08 -6.36 2.39
CA ALA A 74 -16.88 -6.70 1.63
C ALA A 74 -15.63 -6.63 2.51
N SER A 75 -15.10 -7.79 2.88
CA SER A 75 -13.84 -7.99 3.58
C SER A 75 -13.03 -8.98 2.79
N TYR A 76 -11.73 -8.71 2.65
CA TYR A 76 -10.82 -9.52 1.87
C TYR A 76 -9.48 -9.62 2.57
N HIS A 77 -8.89 -10.82 2.59
CA HIS A 77 -7.59 -11.07 3.17
C HIS A 77 -6.83 -12.12 2.36
N LEU A 78 -5.57 -11.81 2.07
CA LEU A 78 -4.63 -12.67 1.37
C LEU A 78 -3.64 -13.28 2.35
N ASP A 79 -3.42 -14.58 2.21
CA ASP A 79 -2.42 -15.30 2.98
C ASP A 79 -1.02 -15.08 2.39
N VAL A 80 -0.50 -13.85 2.59
CA VAL A 80 0.86 -13.48 2.18
C VAL A 80 1.85 -13.91 3.27
N PRO A 81 2.97 -14.58 2.92
CA PRO A 81 4.02 -14.90 3.88
C PRO A 81 4.51 -13.66 4.63
N LEU A 82 4.77 -13.80 5.93
CA LEU A 82 5.27 -12.73 6.78
C LEU A 82 6.76 -12.89 7.00
N TYR A 83 7.55 -11.93 6.52
CA TYR A 83 9.00 -11.89 6.71
C TYR A 83 9.41 -10.78 7.66
N ASN A 84 10.52 -10.99 8.35
CA ASN A 84 11.13 -10.00 9.24
C ASN A 84 12.52 -9.63 8.73
N GLN A 85 12.75 -8.34 8.48
CA GLN A 85 14.02 -7.78 8.01
C GLN A 85 15.15 -7.96 9.04
N LEU A 86 14.82 -8.22 10.30
CA LEU A 86 15.78 -8.47 11.38
C LEU A 86 16.03 -9.95 11.67
N THR A 87 15.34 -10.89 10.99
CA THR A 87 15.74 -12.31 11.04
C THR A 87 17.13 -12.50 10.42
N GLU A 88 18.03 -13.22 11.08
CA GLU A 88 19.40 -13.37 10.60
C GLU A 88 19.49 -14.14 9.25
N PRO A 89 20.34 -13.71 8.29
CA PRO A 89 21.16 -12.48 8.31
C PRO A 89 20.30 -11.20 8.26
N ALA A 90 20.48 -10.31 9.24
CA ALA A 90 19.66 -9.12 9.43
C ALA A 90 20.00 -8.00 8.44
N LEU A 91 18.96 -7.29 7.98
CA LEU A 91 19.06 -6.09 7.15
C LEU A 91 18.36 -4.95 7.88
N LYS A 92 19.13 -4.16 8.65
CA LYS A 92 18.61 -3.00 9.39
C LYS A 92 17.83 -2.02 8.51
N TYR A 93 18.30 -1.78 7.29
CA TYR A 93 17.66 -0.90 6.31
C TYR A 93 17.00 -1.69 5.17
N GLY A 94 16.67 -2.97 5.38
CA GLY A 94 16.18 -3.86 4.33
C GLY A 94 14.66 -3.93 4.20
N CYS A 95 13.92 -2.89 4.58
CA CYS A 95 12.46 -2.94 4.62
C CYS A 95 11.86 -3.20 3.23
N GLU A 96 12.36 -2.53 2.20
CA GLU A 96 11.86 -2.56 0.83
C GLU A 96 12.05 -3.94 0.19
N VAL A 97 13.26 -4.49 0.29
CA VAL A 97 13.58 -5.83 -0.24
C VAL A 97 12.94 -6.95 0.57
N THR A 98 12.68 -6.75 1.86
CA THR A 98 11.94 -7.72 2.69
C THR A 98 10.47 -7.74 2.31
N ALA A 99 9.84 -6.58 2.15
CA ALA A 99 8.47 -6.48 1.66
C ALA A 99 8.34 -7.02 0.22
N LEU A 100 9.32 -6.75 -0.66
CA LEU A 100 9.38 -7.37 -1.98
C LEU A 100 9.48 -8.90 -1.88
N GLY A 101 10.29 -9.41 -0.94
CA GLY A 101 10.40 -10.84 -0.66
C GLY A 101 9.07 -11.49 -0.30
N MET A 102 8.27 -10.83 0.56
CA MET A 102 6.91 -11.29 0.89
C MET A 102 6.01 -11.34 -0.35
N LEU A 103 6.05 -10.28 -1.17
CA LEU A 103 5.27 -10.21 -2.41
C LEU A 103 5.67 -11.32 -3.40
N LEU A 104 6.97 -11.52 -3.64
CA LEU A 104 7.49 -12.56 -4.54
C LEU A 104 7.15 -13.97 -4.05
N ALA A 105 7.30 -14.22 -2.74
CA ALA A 105 6.98 -15.51 -2.14
C ALA A 105 5.49 -15.88 -2.28
N TYR A 106 4.59 -14.89 -2.21
CA TYR A 106 3.16 -15.11 -2.45
C TYR A 106 2.88 -15.67 -3.87
N TYR A 107 3.67 -15.25 -4.87
CA TYR A 107 3.58 -15.78 -6.23
C TYR A 107 4.44 -17.04 -6.47
N GLY A 108 5.04 -17.60 -5.43
CA GLY A 108 5.84 -18.84 -5.51
C GLY A 108 7.30 -18.64 -5.94
N PHE A 109 7.80 -17.40 -5.99
CA PHE A 109 9.21 -17.12 -6.26
C PHE A 109 10.07 -17.16 -4.99
N ASP A 110 11.40 -17.24 -5.15
CA ASP A 110 12.33 -17.13 -4.02
C ASP A 110 12.31 -15.70 -3.44
N GLY A 111 11.66 -15.55 -2.29
CA GLY A 111 11.53 -14.28 -1.57
C GLY A 111 12.71 -13.94 -0.65
N ASN A 112 13.86 -14.62 -0.74
CA ASN A 112 14.98 -14.39 0.17
C ASN A 112 15.50 -12.94 0.11
N LYS A 113 15.20 -12.15 1.17
CA LYS A 113 15.59 -10.73 1.28
C LYS A 113 17.08 -10.47 1.09
N ASN A 114 17.95 -11.39 1.51
CA ASN A 114 19.40 -11.21 1.40
C ASN A 114 19.88 -11.40 -0.04
N LYS A 115 19.28 -12.35 -0.78
CA LYS A 115 19.53 -12.48 -2.23
C LYS A 115 19.00 -11.27 -3.00
N LEU A 116 17.78 -10.83 -2.69
CA LEU A 116 17.20 -9.63 -3.30
C LEU A 116 18.06 -8.39 -3.02
N GLN A 117 18.57 -8.26 -1.78
CA GLN A 117 19.48 -7.18 -1.42
C GLN A 117 20.82 -7.26 -2.17
N GLN A 118 21.31 -8.44 -2.55
CA GLN A 118 22.52 -8.55 -3.36
C GLN A 118 22.27 -8.17 -4.83
N GLN A 119 21.06 -8.41 -5.34
CA GLN A 119 20.69 -8.20 -6.74
C GLN A 119 20.23 -6.77 -7.04
N ILE A 120 19.66 -6.06 -6.07
CA ILE A 120 19.16 -4.69 -6.29
C ILE A 120 20.29 -3.75 -6.72
N ALA A 121 19.98 -2.84 -7.66
CA ALA A 121 20.89 -1.76 -8.05
C ALA A 121 21.38 -0.99 -6.81
N LYS A 122 22.64 -0.54 -6.83
CA LYS A 122 23.32 0.06 -5.68
C LYS A 122 23.80 1.48 -5.99
N GLU A 123 23.65 2.34 -5.01
CA GLU A 123 24.26 3.67 -4.96
C GLU A 123 25.10 3.79 -3.69
N PRO A 124 26.25 4.49 -3.72
CA PRO A 124 27.02 4.73 -2.51
C PRO A 124 26.22 5.58 -1.53
N TYR A 125 26.50 5.50 -0.23
CA TYR A 125 25.90 6.44 0.72
C TYR A 125 26.29 7.88 0.39
N GLN A 126 27.58 8.11 0.13
CA GLN A 126 28.15 9.38 -0.31
C GLN A 126 29.33 9.11 -1.26
N ASP A 127 29.43 9.88 -2.34
CA ASP A 127 30.53 9.80 -3.31
C ASP A 127 31.76 10.62 -2.86
N SER A 128 32.85 10.53 -3.63
CA SER A 128 34.11 11.23 -3.33
C SER A 128 34.02 12.76 -3.38
N ARG A 129 32.94 13.32 -3.95
CA ARG A 129 32.66 14.76 -4.03
C ARG A 129 31.75 15.23 -2.88
N GLY A 130 31.35 14.32 -2.00
CA GLY A 130 30.42 14.60 -0.90
C GLY A 130 28.94 14.60 -1.32
N LEU A 131 28.61 14.13 -2.52
CA LEU A 131 27.23 14.02 -2.99
C LEU A 131 26.64 12.68 -2.57
N MET A 132 25.40 12.70 -2.10
CA MET A 132 24.72 11.51 -1.63
C MET A 132 24.23 10.64 -2.79
N GLY A 133 24.13 9.33 -2.55
CA GLY A 133 23.51 8.40 -3.51
C GLY A 133 22.03 8.70 -3.73
N ASN A 134 21.54 8.36 -4.92
CA ASN A 134 20.17 8.67 -5.34
C ASN A 134 19.25 7.43 -5.22
N PRO A 135 18.27 7.42 -4.29
CA PRO A 135 17.41 6.25 -4.06
C PRO A 135 16.53 5.87 -5.26
N ASN A 136 16.35 6.76 -6.24
CA ASN A 136 15.65 6.44 -7.48
C ASN A 136 16.47 5.58 -8.44
N LYS A 137 17.78 5.50 -8.25
CA LYS A 137 18.70 4.73 -9.09
C LYS A 137 19.07 3.39 -8.47
N GLY A 138 19.10 3.31 -7.14
CA GLY A 138 19.41 2.09 -6.44
C GLY A 138 19.35 2.25 -4.93
N PHE A 139 19.57 1.13 -4.23
CA PHE A 139 19.69 1.10 -2.78
C PHE A 139 20.91 1.89 -2.34
N VAL A 140 20.68 2.90 -1.49
CA VAL A 140 21.71 3.85 -1.07
C VAL A 140 22.41 3.36 0.20
N GLY A 141 23.70 3.08 0.06
CA GLY A 141 24.59 2.67 1.15
C GLY A 141 24.42 1.21 1.56
N ASP A 142 24.69 0.94 2.83
CA ASP A 142 24.69 -0.40 3.39
C ASP A 142 23.34 -0.79 4.01
N ALA A 143 22.87 -2.01 3.77
CA ALA A 143 21.60 -2.47 4.34
C ALA A 143 21.71 -3.16 5.69
N THR A 144 22.89 -3.71 6.02
CA THR A 144 23.08 -4.45 7.27
C THR A 144 23.08 -3.49 8.45
N GLY A 145 23.51 -2.25 8.23
CA GLY A 145 23.66 -1.23 9.25
C GLY A 145 25.05 -1.21 9.88
N GLU A 146 26.00 -1.98 9.33
CA GLU A 146 27.42 -1.91 9.69
C GLU A 146 28.06 -0.63 9.17
N LYS A 147 27.53 -0.07 8.08
CA LYS A 147 27.94 1.22 7.50
C LYS A 147 26.70 2.11 7.29
N PRO A 148 26.91 3.41 7.00
CA PRO A 148 25.81 4.29 6.65
C PRO A 148 25.00 3.78 5.46
N GLY A 149 23.68 3.82 5.59
CA GLY A 149 22.71 3.42 4.58
C GLY A 149 21.34 4.01 4.88
N THR A 150 20.43 3.90 3.92
CA THR A 150 19.06 4.39 4.08
C THR A 150 18.03 3.43 3.51
N GLY A 151 18.02 3.18 2.20
CA GLY A 151 16.92 2.51 1.54
C GLY A 151 16.90 2.76 0.03
N VAL A 152 15.76 2.51 -0.59
CA VAL A 152 15.57 2.57 -2.05
C VAL A 152 14.13 2.96 -2.43
N ASN A 153 13.95 3.70 -3.54
CA ASN A 153 12.61 4.04 -4.01
C ASN A 153 11.95 2.89 -4.78
N HIS A 154 10.66 3.08 -5.09
CA HIS A 154 9.83 2.13 -5.83
C HIS A 154 10.42 1.72 -7.21
N GLY A 155 11.09 2.63 -7.94
CA GLY A 155 11.62 2.36 -9.28
C GLY A 155 12.60 1.17 -9.33
N PRO A 156 13.72 1.20 -8.58
CA PRO A 156 14.64 0.06 -8.52
C PRO A 156 14.00 -1.22 -7.96
N ILE A 157 13.00 -1.11 -7.08
CA ILE A 157 12.24 -2.26 -6.56
C ILE A 157 11.40 -2.91 -7.66
N ALA A 158 10.67 -2.12 -8.44
CA ALA A 158 9.88 -2.62 -9.56
C ALA A 158 10.77 -3.27 -10.63
N ASN A 159 11.93 -2.67 -10.93
CA ASN A 159 12.91 -3.23 -11.84
C ASN A 159 13.45 -4.57 -11.34
N LEU A 160 13.81 -4.67 -10.06
CA LEU A 160 14.26 -5.93 -9.46
C LEU A 160 13.15 -6.99 -9.50
N ALA A 161 11.92 -6.62 -9.17
CA ALA A 161 10.78 -7.52 -9.24
C ALA A 161 10.64 -8.09 -10.66
N GLN A 162 10.70 -7.24 -11.70
CA GLN A 162 10.61 -7.65 -13.10
C GLN A 162 11.75 -8.59 -13.52
N GLN A 163 12.97 -8.33 -13.04
CA GLN A 163 14.11 -9.22 -13.28
C GLN A 163 13.90 -10.62 -12.68
N VAL A 164 13.29 -10.71 -11.49
CA VAL A 164 13.06 -11.99 -10.80
C VAL A 164 11.94 -12.79 -11.48
N VAL A 165 10.83 -12.13 -11.85
CA VAL A 165 9.65 -12.83 -12.38
C VAL A 165 9.73 -13.12 -13.88
N GLY A 166 10.58 -12.39 -14.62
CA GLY A 166 10.71 -12.50 -16.07
C GLY A 166 9.45 -12.07 -16.83
N ASP A 167 9.41 -12.34 -18.14
CA ASP A 167 8.39 -11.78 -19.03
C ASP A 167 7.00 -12.45 -18.91
N ASN A 168 6.89 -13.53 -18.13
CA ASN A 168 5.62 -14.22 -17.89
C ASN A 168 4.70 -13.46 -16.91
N TYR A 169 5.28 -12.49 -16.18
CA TYR A 169 4.58 -11.64 -15.22
C TYR A 169 4.83 -10.19 -15.57
N GLN A 170 3.77 -9.40 -15.47
CA GLN A 170 3.85 -7.96 -15.58
C GLN A 170 4.05 -7.36 -14.19
N VAL A 171 5.11 -6.56 -14.04
CA VAL A 171 5.25 -5.69 -12.87
C VAL A 171 4.61 -4.34 -13.15
N VAL A 172 3.65 -3.95 -12.32
CA VAL A 172 2.97 -2.65 -12.43
C VAL A 172 3.39 -1.78 -11.26
N ASP A 173 4.12 -0.72 -11.57
CA ASP A 173 4.32 0.39 -10.64
C ASP A 173 3.05 1.25 -10.63
N ALA A 174 2.17 0.94 -9.69
CA ALA A 174 0.96 1.66 -9.40
C ALA A 174 1.22 2.97 -8.63
N THR A 175 2.47 3.46 -8.58
CA THR A 175 2.80 4.75 -8.00
C THR A 175 1.93 5.86 -8.55
N GLY A 176 1.17 6.41 -7.63
CA GLY A 176 0.20 7.43 -7.86
C GLY A 176 -1.23 6.97 -8.22
N GLN A 177 -1.62 5.74 -7.92
CA GLN A 177 -3.01 5.25 -8.10
C GLN A 177 -3.89 5.39 -6.87
N SER A 178 -5.20 5.58 -6.94
CA SER A 178 -6.01 5.75 -5.71
C SER A 178 -5.99 4.53 -4.78
N LEU A 179 -6.27 4.73 -3.49
CA LEU A 179 -6.35 3.59 -2.56
C LEU A 179 -7.40 2.59 -3.03
N GLN A 180 -8.53 3.05 -3.57
CA GLN A 180 -9.55 2.17 -4.12
C GLN A 180 -8.97 1.26 -5.20
N VAL A 181 -8.13 1.78 -6.10
CA VAL A 181 -7.45 0.97 -7.13
C VAL A 181 -6.55 -0.09 -6.48
N LEU A 182 -5.85 0.24 -5.39
CA LEU A 182 -5.03 -0.75 -4.67
C LEU A 182 -5.90 -1.81 -3.96
N LEU A 183 -7.01 -1.41 -3.36
CA LEU A 183 -7.95 -2.33 -2.70
C LEU A 183 -8.62 -3.25 -3.72
N ASP A 184 -8.97 -2.76 -4.90
CA ASP A 184 -9.54 -3.57 -5.99
C ASP A 184 -8.53 -4.63 -6.47
N LYS A 185 -7.23 -4.29 -6.48
CA LYS A 185 -6.15 -5.25 -6.80
C LYS A 185 -6.05 -6.34 -5.74
N VAL A 186 -6.11 -5.95 -4.47
CA VAL A 186 -6.12 -6.89 -3.35
C VAL A 186 -7.35 -7.80 -3.45
N ALA A 187 -8.55 -7.25 -3.64
CA ALA A 187 -9.80 -8.01 -3.78
C ALA A 187 -9.79 -9.01 -4.95
N THR A 188 -8.95 -8.78 -5.95
CA THR A 188 -8.78 -9.67 -7.12
C THR A 188 -7.59 -10.62 -6.99
N GLY A 189 -7.04 -10.79 -5.79
CA GLY A 189 -5.99 -11.76 -5.51
C GLY A 189 -4.56 -11.22 -5.57
N HIS A 190 -4.36 -9.90 -5.68
CA HIS A 190 -3.04 -9.31 -5.90
C HIS A 190 -2.62 -8.43 -4.71
N PRO A 191 -1.74 -8.91 -3.81
CA PRO A 191 -1.23 -8.07 -2.74
C PRO A 191 -0.34 -6.97 -3.30
N VAL A 192 -0.26 -5.83 -2.62
CA VAL A 192 0.42 -4.62 -3.11
C VAL A 192 1.61 -4.31 -2.21
N TRP A 193 2.82 -4.22 -2.77
CA TRP A 193 3.96 -3.65 -2.04
C TRP A 193 3.76 -2.14 -1.90
N VAL A 194 3.95 -1.58 -0.70
CA VAL A 194 3.70 -0.15 -0.43
C VAL A 194 4.83 0.48 0.37
N VAL A 195 5.07 1.78 0.14
CA VAL A 195 5.92 2.62 1.00
C VAL A 195 5.06 3.23 2.09
N THR A 196 5.57 3.21 3.31
CA THR A 196 4.93 3.75 4.51
C THR A 196 5.93 4.46 5.41
N SER A 197 5.51 4.93 6.59
CA SER A 197 6.40 5.30 7.68
C SER A 197 6.49 4.18 8.72
N ILE A 198 7.61 4.13 9.46
CA ILE A 198 7.86 3.14 10.52
C ILE A 198 6.73 3.13 11.57
N ASP A 199 6.15 4.29 11.88
CA ASP A 199 5.11 4.44 12.90
C ASP A 199 3.69 4.55 12.32
N TYR A 200 3.53 4.42 11.00
CA TYR A 200 2.26 4.60 10.27
C TYR A 200 1.60 5.96 10.52
N ARG A 201 2.39 6.97 10.89
CA ARG A 201 1.95 8.35 11.04
C ARG A 201 2.39 9.17 9.85
N LEU A 202 1.68 10.27 9.64
CA LEU A 202 2.08 11.26 8.66
C LEU A 202 3.47 11.82 9.03
N PRO A 203 4.40 11.89 8.08
CA PRO A 203 5.66 12.55 8.34
C PRO A 203 5.45 14.04 8.63
N GLU A 204 6.23 14.55 9.57
CA GLU A 204 6.33 15.97 9.91
C GLU A 204 7.47 16.61 9.12
N LYS A 205 7.64 17.94 9.22
CA LYS A 205 8.69 18.63 8.43
C LYS A 205 10.09 18.24 8.92
N GLU A 206 10.18 17.94 10.20
CA GLU A 206 11.37 17.55 10.94
C GLU A 206 11.82 16.13 10.58
N ASP A 207 10.92 15.32 10.03
CA ASP A 207 11.22 13.99 9.52
C ASP A 207 11.89 14.03 8.13
N VAL A 208 12.04 15.21 7.52
CA VAL A 208 12.55 15.39 6.15
C VAL A 208 13.95 16.02 6.15
N VAL A 209 14.88 15.41 5.42
CA VAL A 209 16.24 15.91 5.20
C VAL A 209 16.42 16.30 3.74
N LYS A 210 17.10 17.43 3.50
CA LYS A 210 17.53 17.81 2.14
C LYS A 210 18.75 16.99 1.74
N TRP A 211 18.58 16.13 0.76
CA TRP A 211 19.55 15.12 0.31
C TRP A 211 20.16 15.55 -1.02
N LYS A 212 21.38 16.09 -0.97
CA LYS A 212 22.04 16.61 -2.17
C LYS A 212 22.69 15.46 -2.96
N THR A 213 22.13 15.15 -4.12
CA THR A 213 22.63 14.13 -5.07
C THR A 213 23.29 14.80 -6.27
N ALA A 214 23.87 14.00 -7.17
CA ALA A 214 24.40 14.50 -8.44
C ALA A 214 23.30 15.00 -9.39
N GLU A 215 22.08 14.47 -9.27
CA GLU A 215 20.93 14.81 -10.11
C GLU A 215 20.09 15.97 -9.53
N GLY A 216 20.41 16.45 -8.32
CA GLY A 216 19.71 17.54 -7.65
C GLY A 216 19.48 17.28 -6.16
N VAL A 217 18.74 18.18 -5.51
CA VAL A 217 18.36 18.01 -4.10
C VAL A 217 17.05 17.25 -4.03
N LEU A 218 17.04 16.14 -3.30
CA LEU A 218 15.85 15.36 -2.97
C LEU A 218 15.40 15.68 -1.54
N ASP A 219 14.12 15.51 -1.26
CA ASP A 219 13.60 15.47 0.10
C ASP A 219 13.60 14.01 0.53
N VAL A 220 14.33 13.68 1.61
CA VAL A 220 14.40 12.31 2.13
C VAL A 220 13.73 12.22 3.51
N HIS A 221 12.71 11.38 3.71
CA HIS A 221 12.10 11.10 4.99
C HIS A 221 12.86 10.00 5.74
N LEU A 222 13.32 10.35 6.94
CA LEU A 222 14.11 9.46 7.79
C LEU A 222 13.31 8.29 8.36
N LYS A 223 11.98 8.38 8.32
CA LYS A 223 11.06 7.36 8.83
C LYS A 223 10.44 6.50 7.73
N HIS A 224 10.92 6.58 6.49
CA HIS A 224 10.42 5.70 5.44
C HIS A 224 10.49 4.23 5.86
N HIS A 225 9.56 3.45 5.32
CA HIS A 225 9.41 2.04 5.61
C HIS A 225 8.67 1.36 4.45
N ALA A 226 8.66 0.03 4.43
CA ALA A 226 7.92 -0.72 3.44
C ALA A 226 7.11 -1.85 4.06
N ALA A 227 5.97 -2.14 3.44
CA ALA A 227 5.04 -3.18 3.86
C ALA A 227 4.33 -3.78 2.64
N VAL A 228 3.53 -4.82 2.85
CA VAL A 228 2.64 -5.38 1.84
C VAL A 228 1.20 -5.22 2.29
N LEU A 229 0.36 -4.58 1.49
CA LEU A 229 -1.09 -4.55 1.66
C LEU A 229 -1.67 -5.91 1.27
N THR A 230 -2.27 -6.58 2.25
CA THR A 230 -2.76 -7.96 2.15
C THR A 230 -4.27 -8.07 2.21
N GLY A 231 -4.97 -7.02 2.61
CA GLY A 231 -6.41 -7.10 2.80
C GLY A 231 -7.02 -5.83 3.33
N TYR A 232 -8.33 -5.88 3.51
CA TYR A 232 -9.12 -4.83 4.13
C TYR A 232 -10.47 -5.39 4.62
N ASP A 233 -11.09 -4.65 5.52
CA ASP A 233 -12.52 -4.75 5.84
C ASP A 233 -13.19 -3.39 5.64
N GLN A 234 -14.42 -3.24 6.13
CA GLN A 234 -15.19 -2.00 6.01
C GLN A 234 -14.52 -0.76 6.61
N THR A 235 -13.63 -0.97 7.58
CA THR A 235 -13.04 0.07 8.42
C THR A 235 -11.53 0.11 8.35
N SER A 236 -10.87 -1.00 8.00
CA SER A 236 -9.44 -1.19 8.19
C SER A 236 -8.77 -1.77 6.95
N VAL A 237 -7.48 -1.46 6.79
CA VAL A 237 -6.58 -2.15 5.86
C VAL A 237 -5.61 -3.02 6.66
N TYR A 238 -5.18 -4.13 6.05
CA TYR A 238 -4.26 -5.08 6.66
C TYR A 238 -2.92 -5.08 5.96
N LEU A 239 -1.84 -4.90 6.71
CA LEU A 239 -0.48 -4.88 6.20
C LEU A 239 0.37 -5.99 6.83
N ASN A 240 1.21 -6.62 6.03
CA ASN A 240 2.39 -7.32 6.52
C ASN A 240 3.55 -6.31 6.54
N ASP A 241 4.01 -5.97 7.74
CA ASP A 241 5.12 -5.06 8.02
C ASP A 241 6.46 -5.79 7.85
N ALA A 242 7.44 -5.16 7.20
CA ALA A 242 8.78 -5.72 7.02
C ALA A 242 9.53 -6.02 8.33
N TYR A 243 9.08 -5.51 9.49
CA TYR A 243 9.53 -5.93 10.81
C TYR A 243 8.93 -7.27 11.30
N GLY A 244 8.17 -7.97 10.46
CA GLY A 244 7.59 -9.27 10.81
C GLY A 244 6.33 -9.17 11.65
N GLU A 245 5.56 -8.10 11.48
CA GLU A 245 4.30 -7.88 12.21
C GLU A 245 3.13 -7.74 11.25
N LYS A 246 1.96 -8.26 11.63
CA LYS A 246 0.70 -7.96 10.94
C LYS A 246 0.08 -6.71 11.56
N LYS A 247 -0.24 -5.70 10.75
CA LYS A 247 -0.85 -4.45 11.18
C LYS A 247 -2.28 -4.35 10.66
N SER A 248 -3.17 -3.81 11.48
CA SER A 248 -4.50 -3.36 11.08
C SER A 248 -4.57 -1.86 11.30
N LEU A 249 -4.83 -1.10 10.23
CA LEU A 249 -4.90 0.36 10.27
C LEU A 249 -6.29 0.79 9.83
N ILE A 250 -6.90 1.73 10.54
CA ILE A 250 -8.17 2.30 10.10
C ILE A 250 -7.96 2.94 8.72
N GLY A 251 -8.76 2.54 7.73
CA GLY A 251 -8.60 2.86 6.32
C GLY A 251 -8.55 4.36 6.06
N ILE A 252 -9.25 5.20 6.84
CA ILE A 252 -9.17 6.65 6.71
C ILE A 252 -7.79 7.21 7.10
N PHE A 253 -7.13 6.64 8.10
CA PHE A 253 -5.76 7.05 8.45
C PHE A 253 -4.76 6.58 7.39
N PHE A 254 -4.98 5.40 6.82
CA PHE A 254 -4.18 4.92 5.70
C PHE A 254 -4.38 5.77 4.43
N LEU A 255 -5.62 6.19 4.13
CA LEU A 255 -5.93 7.12 3.04
C LEU A 255 -5.22 8.46 3.21
N ILE A 256 -5.30 9.04 4.42
CA ILE A 256 -4.65 10.30 4.75
C ILE A 256 -3.12 10.15 4.61
N PHE A 257 -2.59 9.02 5.08
CA PHE A 257 -1.18 8.69 4.99
C PHE A 257 -0.71 8.71 3.52
N ILE A 258 -1.38 7.92 2.68
CA ILE A 258 -0.99 7.81 1.28
C ILE A 258 -1.12 9.15 0.56
N LYS A 259 -2.23 9.87 0.78
CA LYS A 259 -2.50 11.15 0.12
C LYS A 259 -1.45 12.22 0.35
N ARG A 260 -0.81 12.22 1.52
CA ARG A 260 0.23 13.19 1.85
C ARG A 260 1.60 12.80 1.31
N TRP A 261 1.80 11.51 1.06
CA TRP A 261 3.00 10.96 0.44
C TRP A 261 3.03 11.22 -1.08
N GLU A 262 1.87 11.38 -1.73
CA GLU A 262 1.74 11.74 -3.16
C GLU A 262 2.46 13.02 -3.59
N HIS A 263 2.45 14.02 -2.71
CA HIS A 263 2.88 15.37 -3.06
C HIS A 263 4.40 15.57 -2.98
N LYS A 264 5.12 14.54 -2.57
CA LYS A 264 6.56 14.56 -2.44
C LYS A 264 7.06 13.25 -2.98
N GLN A 265 7.64 13.32 -4.18
CA GLN A 265 8.50 12.24 -4.62
C GLN A 265 9.57 12.06 -3.52
N PHE A 266 9.84 10.80 -3.22
CA PHE A 266 10.99 10.26 -2.49
C PHE A 266 10.75 9.89 -1.03
N ILE A 267 11.32 8.71 -0.70
CA ILE A 267 11.70 8.18 0.62
C ILE A 267 11.66 9.27 1.64
#